data_AF-A0A7S9VT06-F1
#
_entry.id   AF-A0A7S9VT06-F1
#
_cell.length_a   1.000
_cell.length_b   1.000
_cell.length_c   1.000
_cell.angle_alpha   90.00
_cell.angle_beta   90.00
_cell.angle_gamma   90.00
#
_symmetry.space_group_name_H-M   'P 1'
#
loop_
_entity.id
_entity.type
_entity.pdbx_description
1 polymer ?
#
loop_
_entity_poly.entity_id
_entity_poly.type
_entity_poly.pdbx_seq_one_letter_code
_entity_poly.pdbx_strand_id
1 'polypeptide(L)'
;MPQILTALYLLMMIAAGWRLFTMPWKRALKIGAAVALVIPIPLLFLLPALMNPERPFADLLRAIGVALMAGGTVSLLGGMSAAWLRKRKA
;
A
#
# COMPACT_ATOMS: atom_id res chain seq x y z
N MET A 1 -13.72 12.87 -8.94
CA MET A 1 -12.40 12.49 -9.50
C MET A 1 -11.44 11.86 -8.46
N PRO A 2 -11.13 12.46 -7.30
CA PRO A 2 -10.11 11.89 -6.38
C PRO A 2 -10.48 10.53 -5.79
N GLN A 3 -11.77 10.27 -5.55
CA GLN A 3 -12.26 8.98 -5.03
C GLN A 3 -11.97 7.81 -5.96
N ILE A 4 -11.99 8.04 -7.28
CA ILE A 4 -11.73 7.00 -8.29
C ILE A 4 -10.27 6.58 -8.21
N LEU A 5 -9.34 7.54 -8.12
CA LEU A 5 -7.91 7.25 -7.99
C LEU A 5 -7.61 6.49 -6.70
N THR A 6 -8.21 6.89 -5.58
CA THR A 6 -8.06 6.16 -4.31
C THR A 6 -8.59 4.73 -4.41
N ALA A 7 -9.79 4.54 -4.98
CA ALA A 7 -10.36 3.21 -5.16
C ALA A 7 -9.49 2.34 -6.07
N LEU A 8 -9.00 2.88 -7.18
CA LEU A 8 -8.08 2.19 -8.08
C LEU A 8 -6.78 1.79 -7.38
N TYR A 9 -6.18 2.69 -6.60
CA TYR A 9 -4.99 2.38 -5.79
C TYR A 9 -5.25 1.21 -4.84
N LEU A 10 -6.34 1.25 -4.08
CA LEU A 10 -6.70 0.20 -3.13
C LEU A 10 -6.96 -1.15 -3.83
N LEU A 11 -7.68 -1.14 -4.95
CA LEU A 11 -7.94 -2.33 -5.77
C LEU A 11 -6.66 -2.92 -6.35
N MET A 12 -5.75 -2.07 -6.85
CA MET A 12 -4.44 -2.52 -7.33
C MET A 12 -3.61 -3.13 -6.21
N MET A 13 -3.65 -2.58 -4.99
CA MET A 13 -2.94 -3.15 -3.84
C MET A 13 -3.50 -4.52 -3.43
N ILE A 14 -4.82 -4.71 -3.48
CA ILE A 14 -5.45 -6.03 -3.27
C ILE A 14 -4.97 -7.02 -4.33
N ALA A 15 -5.04 -6.64 -5.61
CA ALA A 15 -4.61 -7.50 -6.72
C ALA A 15 -3.10 -7.84 -6.63
N ALA A 16 -2.27 -6.86 -6.29
CA ALA A 16 -0.84 -7.03 -6.09
C ALA A 16 -0.55 -7.97 -4.91
N GLY A 17 -1.24 -7.80 -3.78
CA GLY A 17 -1.14 -8.71 -2.63
C GLY A 17 -1.49 -10.15 -3.02
N TRP A 18 -2.61 -10.37 -3.70
CA TRP A 18 -2.97 -11.69 -4.19
C TRP A 18 -1.88 -12.30 -5.09
N ARG A 19 -1.40 -11.53 -6.07
CA ARG A 19 -0.39 -12.01 -7.03
C ARG A 19 0.95 -12.31 -6.35
N LEU A 20 1.40 -11.43 -5.47
CA LEU A 20 2.68 -11.57 -4.79
C LEU A 20 2.70 -12.79 -3.86
N PHE A 21 1.60 -13.04 -3.14
CA PHE A 21 1.54 -14.15 -2.19
C PHE A 21 1.21 -15.51 -2.81
N THR A 22 0.73 -15.53 -4.06
CA THR A 22 0.61 -16.75 -4.87
C THR A 22 1.92 -17.18 -5.53
N MET A 23 2.88 -16.28 -5.75
CA MET A 23 4.20 -16.63 -6.32
C MET A 23 5.02 -17.55 -5.39
N PRO A 24 5.91 -18.40 -5.94
CA PRO A 24 6.76 -19.32 -5.18
C PRO A 24 7.97 -18.66 -4.52
N TRP A 25 8.03 -17.33 -4.48
CA TRP A 25 9.15 -16.58 -3.93
C TRP A 25 9.35 -16.81 -2.43
N LYS A 26 10.62 -16.70 -1.98
CA LYS A 26 10.98 -16.70 -0.56
C LYS A 26 10.24 -15.57 0.19
N ARG A 27 9.90 -15.80 1.46
CA ARG A 27 9.13 -14.86 2.29
C ARG A 27 9.78 -13.47 2.39
N ALA A 28 11.10 -13.41 2.52
CA ALA A 28 11.84 -12.15 2.58
C ALA A 28 11.67 -11.31 1.31
N LEU A 29 11.73 -11.95 0.13
CA LEU A 29 11.57 -11.28 -1.16
C LEU A 29 10.15 -10.72 -1.33
N LYS A 30 9.13 -11.44 -0.82
CA LYS A 30 7.75 -10.96 -0.78
C LYS A 30 7.58 -9.75 0.11
N ILE A 31 8.19 -9.75 1.31
CA ILE A 31 8.13 -8.60 2.21
C ILE A 31 8.81 -7.39 1.55
N GLY A 32 10.00 -7.57 0.96
CA GLY A 32 10.70 -6.50 0.25
C GLY A 32 9.87 -5.91 -0.90
N ALA A 33 9.22 -6.76 -1.70
CA ALA A 33 8.33 -6.31 -2.78
C ALA A 33 7.07 -5.60 -2.25
N ALA A 34 6.48 -6.08 -1.16
CA ALA A 34 5.33 -5.42 -0.54
C ALA A 34 5.70 -4.02 -0.03
N VAL A 35 6.85 -3.89 0.61
CA VAL A 35 7.42 -2.60 1.05
C VAL A 35 7.64 -1.68 -0.15
N ALA A 36 8.28 -2.16 -1.21
CA ALA A 36 8.54 -1.39 -2.42
C ALA A 36 7.25 -0.96 -3.16
N LEU A 37 6.16 -1.71 -3.03
CA LEU A 37 4.87 -1.35 -3.61
C LEU A 37 4.13 -0.28 -2.80
N VAL A 38 4.16 -0.38 -1.47
CA VAL A 38 3.35 0.49 -0.60
C VAL A 38 4.05 1.82 -0.31
N ILE A 39 5.37 1.84 -0.13
CA ILE A 39 6.08 3.00 0.43
C ILE A 39 6.24 4.22 -0.54
N PRO A 40 6.58 4.04 -1.83
CA PRO A 40 6.96 5.18 -2.67
C PRO A 40 5.86 6.24 -2.82
N ILE A 41 4.60 5.83 -3.00
CA ILE A 41 3.49 6.77 -3.22
C ILE A 41 3.21 7.60 -1.95
N PRO A 42 2.99 7.03 -0.76
CA PRO A 42 2.90 7.76 0.50
C PRO A 42 4.07 8.72 0.75
N LEU A 43 5.30 8.32 0.42
CA LEU A 43 6.48 9.16 0.61
C LEU A 43 6.42 10.47 -0.18
N LEU A 44 5.78 10.50 -1.35
CA LEU A 44 5.60 11.73 -2.13
C LEU A 44 4.81 12.79 -1.37
N PHE A 45 3.94 12.38 -0.44
CA PHE A 45 3.15 13.28 0.41
C PHE A 45 3.81 13.50 1.77
N LEU A 46 4.41 12.44 2.36
CA LEU A 46 5.06 12.51 3.67
C LEU A 46 6.37 13.29 3.66
N LEU A 47 7.23 13.14 2.65
CA LEU A 47 8.53 13.81 2.63
C LEU A 47 8.41 15.35 2.63
N PRO A 48 7.59 15.98 1.78
CA PRO A 48 7.41 17.42 1.83
C PRO A 48 6.89 17.91 3.18
N ALA A 49 5.93 17.17 3.77
CA ALA A 49 5.35 17.49 5.07
C ALA A 49 6.36 17.38 6.22
N LEU A 50 7.24 16.38 6.18
CA LEU A 50 8.27 16.17 7.21
C LEU A 50 9.45 17.12 7.06
N MET A 51 9.83 17.46 5.82
CA MET A 51 10.96 18.36 5.56
C MET A 51 10.62 19.83 5.77
N ASN A 52 9.35 20.21 5.59
CA ASN A 52 8.89 21.59 5.71
C ASN A 52 7.59 21.66 6.53
N PRO A 53 7.63 21.35 7.84
CA PRO A 53 6.43 21.26 8.67
C PRO A 53 5.69 22.60 8.81
N GLU A 54 6.41 23.71 8.70
CA GLU A 54 5.86 25.07 8.83
C GLU A 54 5.04 25.52 7.61
N ARG A 55 5.08 24.77 6.49
CA ARG A 55 4.38 25.16 5.26
C ARG A 55 2.88 24.95 5.38
N PRO A 56 2.06 25.78 4.71
CA PRO A 56 0.63 25.54 4.60
C PRO A 56 0.35 24.13 4.11
N PHE A 57 -0.66 23.46 4.69
CA PHE A 57 -1.08 22.10 4.34
C PHE A 57 -0.14 20.95 4.72
N ALA A 58 0.93 21.18 5.50
CA ALA A 58 1.81 20.10 5.96
C ALA A 58 1.05 18.99 6.70
N ASP A 59 0.10 19.34 7.57
CA ASP A 59 -0.75 18.36 8.27
C ASP A 59 -1.65 17.57 7.32
N LEU A 60 -2.21 18.22 6.30
CA LEU A 60 -3.03 17.56 5.29
C LEU A 60 -2.20 16.56 4.47
N LEU A 61 -1.02 16.97 4.00
CA LEU A 61 -0.08 16.11 3.28
C LEU A 61 0.34 14.91 4.14
N ARG A 62 0.63 15.14 5.42
CA ARG A 62 0.94 14.08 6.38
C ARG A 62 -0.23 13.11 6.55
N ALA A 63 -1.45 13.62 6.72
CA ALA A 63 -2.65 12.80 6.85
C ALA A 63 -2.89 11.95 5.60
N ILE A 64 -2.74 12.52 4.40
CA ILE A 64 -2.87 11.80 3.12
C ILE A 64 -1.82 10.70 3.02
N GLY A 65 -0.54 11.02 3.29
CA GLY A 65 0.54 10.04 3.25
C GLY A 65 0.29 8.86 4.21
N VAL A 66 -0.10 9.15 5.46
CA VAL A 66 -0.43 8.13 6.46
C VAL A 66 -1.64 7.30 6.03
N ALA A 67 -2.70 7.92 5.53
CA ALA A 67 -3.89 7.22 5.05
C ALA A 67 -3.59 6.28 3.88
N LEU A 68 -2.78 6.72 2.91
CA LEU A 68 -2.37 5.89 1.78
C LEU A 68 -1.45 4.73 2.19
N MET A 69 -0.58 4.96 3.17
CA MET A 69 0.29 3.90 3.71
C MET A 69 -0.53 2.85 4.45
N ALA A 70 -1.44 3.27 5.34
CA ALA A 70 -2.32 2.37 6.09
C ALA A 70 -3.28 1.63 5.14
N GLY A 71 -3.99 2.35 4.27
CA GLY A 71 -4.93 1.78 3.32
C GLY A 71 -4.27 0.81 2.33
N GLY A 72 -3.13 1.20 1.75
CA GLY A 72 -2.37 0.33 0.86
C GLY A 72 -1.89 -0.96 1.54
N THR A 73 -1.40 -0.85 2.79
CA THR A 73 -0.98 -2.00 3.58
C THR A 73 -2.15 -2.94 3.87
N VAL A 74 -3.28 -2.41 4.34
CA VAL A 74 -4.49 -3.20 4.64
C VAL A 74 -5.02 -3.89 3.38
N SER A 75 -5.10 -3.18 2.25
CA SER A 75 -5.48 -3.74 0.95
C SER A 75 -4.56 -4.88 0.52
N LEU A 76 -3.25 -4.70 0.65
CA LEU A 76 -2.26 -5.73 0.30
C LEU A 76 -2.39 -6.98 1.20
N LEU A 77 -2.64 -6.79 2.49
CA LEU A 77 -2.96 -7.87 3.44
C LEU A 77 -4.29 -8.56 3.10
N GLY A 78 -5.27 -7.83 2.58
CA GLY A 78 -6.51 -8.39 2.05
C GLY A 78 -6.23 -9.36 0.89
N GLY A 79 -5.40 -8.95 -0.07
CA GLY A 79 -4.94 -9.81 -1.17
C GLY A 79 -4.16 -11.04 -0.69
N MET A 80 -3.27 -10.87 0.30
CA MET A 80 -2.55 -11.97 0.94
C MET A 80 -3.49 -12.99 1.58
N SER A 81 -4.48 -12.50 2.34
CA SER A 81 -5.46 -13.34 3.04
C SER A 81 -6.26 -14.18 2.04
N ALA A 82 -6.70 -13.55 0.96
CA ALA A 82 -7.39 -14.23 -0.13
C ALA A 82 -6.49 -15.32 -0.77
N ALA A 83 -5.21 -15.03 -1.04
CA ALA A 83 -4.28 -16.00 -1.60
C ALA A 83 -4.07 -17.21 -0.66
N TRP A 84 -4.07 -16.98 0.66
CA TRP A 84 -3.95 -18.05 1.65
C TRP A 84 -5.20 -18.91 1.73
N LEU A 85 -6.39 -18.31 1.69
CA LEU A 85 -7.67 -19.04 1.65
C LEU A 85 -7.74 -19.95 0.40
N ARG A 86 -7.25 -19.49 -0.75
CA ARG A 86 -7.16 -20.33 -1.96
C ARG A 86 -6.28 -21.56 -1.75
N LYS A 87 -5.12 -21.41 -1.11
CA LYS A 87 -4.22 -22.54 -0.82
C LYS A 87 -4.81 -23.57 0.15
N ARG A 88 -5.75 -23.16 1.01
CA ARG A 88 -6.45 -24.07 1.93
C ARG A 88 -7.59 -24.85 1.28
N LYS A 89 -8.13 -24.34 0.17
CA LYS A 89 -9.22 -24.99 -0.59
C LYS A 89 -8.73 -25.93 -1.69
N ALA A 90 -7.45 -25.82 -2.07
CA ALA A 90 -6.79 -26.70 -3.03
C ALA A 90 -6.16 -27.89 -2.30
#